data_AF-A0A2W6CVH2-F1
#
_entry.id   AF-A0A2W6CVH2-F1
#
_cell.length_a   1.000
_cell.length_b   1.000
_cell.length_c   1.000
_cell.angle_alpha   90.00
_cell.angle_beta   90.00
_cell.angle_gamma   90.00
#
_symmetry.space_group_name_H-M   'P 1'
#
loop_
_entity.id
_entity.type
_entity.pdbx_description
1 polymer ?
#
loop_
_entity_poly.entity_id
_entity_poly.type
_entity_poly.pdbx_seq_one_letter_code
_entity_poly.pdbx_strand_id
1 'polypeptide(L)'
;MSPLSLSPAATTVRIVAWTDPVIDALGHDPRSHYVETYWLSILGPSTTWLMRRVAAGLEAAPDGYDLDLAETARSLGLGDRGGRHSPFVRALGRCVQFEVAQERGPLELAVRRRLPPLNRRQVLHLSPTLQAQHQAWQEGQLRRPSAEHLRRRSRQLALSLLELGEDVETTERQLMRWSFHPALAREAAAWAWERHRGGQPGSGGRRITA
;
A
#
# COMPACT_ATOMS: atom_id res chain seq x y z
N MET A 1 14.80 21.28 -14.86
CA MET A 1 13.72 21.24 -13.85
C MET A 1 12.68 22.26 -14.25
N SER A 2 11.50 21.82 -14.67
CA SER A 2 10.43 22.75 -15.01
C SER A 2 9.79 23.25 -13.72
N PRO A 3 9.74 24.57 -13.48
CA PRO A 3 8.98 25.11 -12.36
C PRO A 3 7.51 24.75 -12.53
N LEU A 4 6.79 24.66 -11.41
CA LEU A 4 5.33 24.53 -11.40
C LEU A 4 4.73 25.59 -12.35
N SER A 5 3.98 25.14 -13.36
CA SER A 5 3.39 25.94 -14.42
C SER A 5 1.96 26.39 -14.10
N LEU A 6 1.55 26.31 -12.83
CA LEU A 6 0.27 26.87 -12.37
C LEU A 6 0.18 28.36 -12.70
N SER A 7 -1.01 28.78 -13.13
CA SER A 7 -1.30 30.19 -13.37
C SER A 7 -1.04 31.00 -12.08
N PRO A 8 -0.27 32.10 -12.13
CA PRO A 8 0.02 32.92 -10.95
C PRO A 8 -1.22 33.62 -10.37
N ALA A 9 -2.32 33.67 -11.14
CA ALA A 9 -3.62 34.19 -10.72
C ALA A 9 -4.59 33.09 -10.26
N ALA A 10 -4.18 31.81 -10.27
CA ALA A 10 -5.02 30.71 -9.81
C ALA A 10 -5.32 30.87 -8.32
N THR A 11 -6.61 30.89 -7.97
CA THR A 11 -7.08 30.77 -6.58
C THR A 11 -7.39 29.32 -6.22
N THR A 12 -7.69 28.50 -7.22
CA THR A 12 -8.08 27.09 -7.07
C THR A 12 -7.31 26.23 -8.06
N VAL A 13 -6.97 25.00 -7.66
CA VAL A 13 -6.43 23.96 -8.55
C VAL A 13 -7.28 22.71 -8.44
N ARG A 14 -7.63 22.11 -9.58
CA ARG A 14 -8.29 20.82 -9.66
C ARG A 14 -7.29 19.73 -9.27
N ILE A 15 -7.61 18.95 -8.25
CA ILE A 15 -6.84 17.78 -7.81
C ILE A 15 -7.57 16.52 -8.28
N VAL A 16 -6.88 15.70 -9.07
CA VAL A 16 -7.38 14.40 -9.54
C VAL A 16 -6.43 13.27 -9.13
N ALA A 17 -6.96 12.06 -9.01
CA ALA A 17 -6.12 10.90 -8.71
C ALA A 17 -5.21 10.58 -9.90
N TRP A 18 -3.90 10.45 -9.65
CA TRP A 18 -3.00 9.83 -10.59
C TRP A 18 -3.00 8.31 -10.38
N THR A 19 -3.73 7.61 -11.23
CA THR A 19 -3.81 6.15 -11.19
C THR A 19 -2.48 5.52 -11.63
N ASP A 20 -1.95 4.66 -10.77
CA ASP A 20 -0.77 3.83 -11.04
C ASP A 20 -1.02 2.48 -10.38
N PRO A 21 -1.38 1.42 -11.14
CA PRO A 21 -1.79 0.14 -10.56
C PRO A 21 -0.74 -0.48 -9.64
N VAL A 22 0.55 -0.23 -9.90
CA VAL A 22 1.65 -0.79 -9.10
C VAL A 22 1.80 -0.03 -7.80
N ILE A 23 1.83 1.31 -7.86
CA ILE A 23 2.00 2.15 -6.67
C ILE A 23 0.72 2.18 -5.82
N ASP A 24 -0.45 2.10 -6.42
CA ASP A 24 -1.71 2.01 -5.68
C ASP A 24 -1.76 0.72 -4.85
N ALA A 25 -1.28 -0.40 -5.40
CA ALA A 25 -1.24 -1.68 -4.70
C ALA A 25 -0.11 -1.75 -3.65
N LEU A 26 1.11 -1.34 -4.02
CA LEU A 26 2.33 -1.61 -3.23
C LEU A 26 2.88 -0.39 -2.48
N GLY A 27 2.35 0.80 -2.77
CA GLY A 27 2.80 2.05 -2.17
C GLY A 27 2.33 2.22 -0.72
N HIS A 28 2.85 3.28 -0.11
CA HIS A 28 2.58 3.67 1.25
C HIS A 28 1.58 4.82 1.30
N ASP A 29 0.62 4.72 2.20
CA ASP A 29 -0.29 5.82 2.51
C ASP A 29 0.51 7.05 2.99
N PRO A 30 0.22 8.28 2.51
CA PRO A 30 0.90 9.49 2.98
C PRO A 30 0.84 9.71 4.51
N ARG A 31 -0.13 9.09 5.18
CA ARG A 31 -0.34 9.16 6.63
C ARG A 31 0.39 8.04 7.38
N SER A 32 1.00 7.09 6.68
CA SER A 32 1.69 5.95 7.28
C SER A 32 2.99 6.34 7.98
N HIS A 33 3.39 5.53 8.95
CA HIS A 33 4.68 5.65 9.63
C HIS A 33 5.86 5.62 8.64
N TYR A 34 5.79 4.79 7.60
CA TYR A 34 6.85 4.73 6.57
C TYR A 34 7.09 6.09 5.91
N VAL A 35 6.02 6.78 5.52
CA VAL A 35 6.12 8.11 4.87
C VAL A 35 6.64 9.15 5.86
N GLU A 36 6.13 9.14 7.10
CA GLU A 36 6.59 10.05 8.13
C GLU A 36 8.09 9.87 8.45
N THR A 37 8.57 8.63 8.54
CA THR A 37 9.96 8.34 8.90
C THR A 37 10.93 8.60 7.75
N TYR A 38 10.61 8.18 6.52
CA TYR A 38 11.59 8.16 5.43
C TYR A 38 11.35 9.21 4.35
N TRP A 39 10.10 9.52 4.03
CA TRP A 39 9.79 10.50 2.98
C TRP A 39 9.87 11.95 3.49
N LEU A 40 9.74 12.18 4.80
CA LEU A 40 9.73 13.52 5.40
C LEU A 40 10.99 14.33 5.07
N SER A 41 12.18 13.74 5.14
CA SER A 41 13.44 14.44 4.81
C SER A 41 13.58 14.74 3.31
N ILE A 42 12.91 13.96 2.47
CA ILE A 42 12.97 14.07 1.01
C ILE A 42 11.98 15.11 0.52
N LEU A 43 10.71 15.01 0.92
CA LEU A 43 9.63 15.93 0.52
C LEU A 43 9.61 17.21 1.35
N GLY A 44 10.13 17.17 2.57
CA GLY A 44 10.03 18.25 3.55
C GLY A 44 8.68 18.25 4.27
N PRO A 45 8.59 18.93 5.44
CA PRO A 45 7.40 18.90 6.29
C PRO A 45 6.13 19.39 5.59
N SER A 46 6.20 20.55 4.94
CA SER A 46 5.04 21.19 4.29
C SER A 46 4.44 20.30 3.19
N THR A 47 5.27 19.75 2.32
CA THR A 47 4.86 18.85 1.23
C THR A 47 4.29 17.54 1.77
N THR A 48 4.89 16.99 2.83
CA THR A 48 4.41 15.76 3.46
C THR A 48 3.01 15.94 4.05
N TRP A 49 2.77 17.04 4.75
CA TRP A 49 1.44 17.37 5.27
C TRP A 49 0.43 17.71 4.17
N LEU A 50 0.85 18.37 3.10
CA LEU A 50 0.02 18.59 1.92
C LEU A 50 -0.42 17.26 1.30
N MET A 51 0.48 16.29 1.12
CA MET A 51 0.14 14.96 0.60
C MET A 51 -0.85 14.21 1.48
N ARG A 52 -0.76 14.36 2.80
CA ARG A 52 -1.75 13.78 3.74
C ARG A 52 -3.15 14.36 3.52
N ARG A 53 -3.26 15.68 3.29
CA ARG A 53 -4.54 16.34 2.99
C ARG A 53 -5.07 15.95 1.62
N VAL A 54 -4.21 15.89 0.61
CA VAL A 54 -4.60 15.49 -0.74
C VAL A 54 -5.13 14.06 -0.76
N ALA A 55 -4.47 13.13 -0.08
CA ALA A 55 -4.98 11.77 0.03
C ALA A 55 -6.36 11.72 0.71
N ALA A 56 -6.55 12.44 1.83
CA ALA A 56 -7.86 12.52 2.48
C ALA A 56 -8.94 13.14 1.58
N GLY A 57 -8.59 14.19 0.81
CA GLY A 57 -9.50 14.81 -0.16
C GLY A 57 -9.88 13.87 -1.31
N LEU A 58 -8.92 13.10 -1.84
CA LEU A 58 -9.17 12.10 -2.88
C LEU A 58 -9.91 10.87 -2.36
N GLU A 59 -9.83 10.55 -1.06
CA GLU A 59 -10.68 9.54 -0.43
C GLU A 59 -12.14 10.01 -0.33
N ALA A 60 -12.35 11.27 0.06
CA ALA A 60 -13.68 11.86 0.15
C ALA A 60 -14.33 12.13 -1.22
N ALA A 61 -13.51 12.49 -2.21
CA ALA A 61 -13.93 12.78 -3.58
C ALA A 61 -13.03 12.03 -4.59
N PRO A 62 -13.35 10.76 -4.90
CA PRO A 62 -12.53 9.90 -5.76
C PRO A 62 -12.36 10.41 -7.20
N ASP A 63 -13.35 11.11 -7.74
CA ASP A 63 -13.29 11.73 -9.07
C ASP A 63 -12.43 13.01 -9.07
N GLY A 64 -11.95 13.43 -7.90
CA GLY A 64 -11.16 14.63 -7.65
C GLY A 64 -11.96 15.76 -7.02
N TYR A 65 -11.27 16.77 -6.52
CA TYR A 65 -11.86 17.95 -5.89
C TYR A 65 -11.08 19.23 -6.23
N ASP A 66 -11.72 20.37 -6.00
CA ASP A 66 -11.11 21.68 -6.20
C ASP A 66 -10.43 22.12 -4.90
N LEU A 67 -9.12 22.34 -4.96
CA LEU A 67 -8.30 22.76 -3.83
C LEU A 67 -8.12 24.28 -3.87
N ASP A 68 -8.76 24.98 -2.92
CA ASP A 68 -8.52 26.40 -2.67
C ASP A 68 -7.08 26.58 -2.15
N LEU A 69 -6.26 27.32 -2.90
CA LEU A 69 -4.84 27.45 -2.60
C LEU A 69 -4.60 28.29 -1.35
N ALA A 70 -5.36 29.37 -1.17
CA ALA A 70 -5.19 30.32 -0.08
C ALA A 70 -5.64 29.71 1.24
N GLU A 71 -6.81 29.07 1.25
CA GLU A 71 -7.37 28.38 2.41
C GLU A 71 -6.50 27.20 2.83
N THR A 72 -6.03 26.40 1.86
CA THR A 72 -5.14 25.28 2.15
C THR A 72 -3.81 25.75 2.74
N ALA A 73 -3.23 26.83 2.20
CA ALA A 73 -2.00 27.42 2.70
C ALA A 73 -2.14 27.91 4.16
N ARG A 74 -3.22 28.63 4.47
CA ARG A 74 -3.54 29.09 5.84
C ARG A 74 -3.69 27.92 6.79
N SER A 75 -4.49 26.93 6.41
CA SER A 75 -4.71 25.74 7.22
C SER A 75 -3.43 24.94 7.45
N LEU A 76 -2.44 24.98 6.54
CA LEU A 76 -1.13 24.34 6.72
C LEU A 76 -0.13 25.20 7.53
N GLY A 77 -0.50 26.43 7.92
CA GLY A 77 0.40 27.35 8.63
C GLY A 77 1.50 27.95 7.74
N LEU A 78 1.33 27.94 6.42
CA LEU A 78 2.32 28.43 5.45
C LEU A 78 2.15 29.90 5.07
N GLY A 79 1.05 30.52 5.55
CA GLY A 79 0.68 31.89 5.27
C GLY A 79 0.11 32.08 3.86
N ASP A 80 -0.69 33.13 3.69
CA ASP A 80 -1.39 33.48 2.45
C ASP A 80 -0.69 34.59 1.65
N ARG A 81 0.63 34.75 1.85
CA ARG A 81 1.42 35.61 0.96
C ARG A 81 1.55 34.86 -0.36
N GLY A 82 0.52 35.00 -1.19
CA GLY A 82 0.39 34.37 -2.49
C GLY A 82 1.57 34.69 -3.43
N GLY A 83 1.54 34.07 -4.60
CA GLY A 83 2.55 34.28 -5.65
C GLY A 83 3.52 33.11 -5.82
N ARG A 84 4.28 33.18 -6.91
CA ARG A 84 5.11 32.10 -7.47
C ARG A 84 6.18 31.54 -6.51
N HIS A 85 6.56 32.30 -5.49
CA HIS A 85 7.60 31.92 -4.52
C HIS A 85 7.07 31.64 -3.11
N SER A 86 5.75 31.55 -2.93
CA SER A 86 5.18 31.25 -1.61
C SER A 86 5.61 29.86 -1.10
N PRO A 87 5.71 29.65 0.22
CA PRO A 87 6.04 28.32 0.77
C PRO A 87 5.05 27.24 0.32
N PHE A 88 3.77 27.59 0.12
CA PHE A 88 2.75 26.66 -0.37
C PHE A 88 2.94 26.30 -1.84
N VAL A 89 3.21 27.28 -2.72
CA VAL A 89 3.53 27.01 -4.13
C VAL A 89 4.82 26.20 -4.25
N ARG A 90 5.80 26.42 -3.38
CA ARG A 90 6.99 25.55 -3.28
C ARG A 90 6.65 24.13 -2.86
N ALA A 91 5.71 23.93 -1.92
CA ALA A 91 5.27 22.59 -1.53
C ALA A 91 4.58 21.87 -2.71
N LEU A 92 3.69 22.54 -3.45
CA LEU A 92 3.09 22.00 -4.68
C LEU A 92 4.14 21.69 -5.75
N GLY A 93 5.08 22.60 -5.98
CA GLY A 93 6.19 22.38 -6.91
C GLY A 93 7.07 21.20 -6.51
N ARG A 94 7.24 20.95 -5.21
CA ARG A 94 7.94 19.77 -4.71
C ARG A 94 7.16 18.49 -4.97
N CYS A 95 5.83 18.51 -4.89
CA CYS A 95 5.03 17.36 -5.29
C CYS A 95 5.34 16.92 -6.73
N VAL A 96 5.47 17.89 -7.64
CA VAL A 96 5.87 17.62 -9.04
C VAL A 96 7.34 17.20 -9.13
N GLN A 97 8.24 17.90 -8.43
CA GLN A 97 9.68 17.62 -8.43
C GLN A 97 10.00 16.17 -8.02
N PHE A 98 9.29 15.65 -7.03
CA PHE A 98 9.50 14.30 -6.51
C PHE A 98 8.54 13.27 -7.11
N GLU A 99 7.89 13.60 -8.23
CA GLU A 99 7.02 12.69 -9.00
C GLU A 99 5.87 12.09 -8.17
N VAL A 100 5.44 12.81 -7.12
CA VAL A 100 4.23 12.47 -6.35
C VAL A 100 3.00 13.21 -6.90
N ALA A 101 3.20 14.17 -7.79
CA ALA A 101 2.17 14.80 -8.60
C ALA A 101 2.67 15.04 -10.04
N GLN A 102 1.72 15.21 -10.96
CA GLN A 102 1.95 15.54 -12.35
C GLN A 102 0.98 16.65 -12.78
N GLU A 103 1.51 17.66 -13.46
CA GLU A 103 0.67 18.69 -14.09
C GLU A 103 -0.07 18.10 -15.29
N ARG A 104 -1.40 18.28 -15.34
CA ARG A 104 -2.25 17.90 -16.47
C ARG A 104 -2.78 19.10 -17.24
N GLY A 105 -2.65 20.29 -16.66
CA GLY A 105 -2.98 21.55 -17.30
C GLY A 105 -2.67 22.74 -16.38
N PRO A 106 -3.02 23.97 -16.79
CA PRO A 106 -2.71 25.19 -16.04
C PRO A 106 -3.35 25.27 -14.64
N LEU A 107 -4.44 24.52 -14.43
CA LEU A 107 -5.23 24.50 -13.20
C LEU A 107 -5.55 23.06 -12.76
N GLU A 108 -4.80 22.06 -13.22
CA GLU A 108 -5.05 20.66 -12.87
C GLU A 108 -3.77 19.92 -12.49
N LEU A 109 -3.80 19.27 -11.32
CA LEU A 109 -2.75 18.43 -10.80
C LEU A 109 -3.28 17.00 -10.59
N ALA A 110 -2.68 16.04 -11.28
CA ALA A 110 -2.86 14.63 -10.97
C ALA A 110 -1.92 14.23 -9.83
N VAL A 111 -2.44 13.71 -8.72
CA VAL A 111 -1.65 13.43 -7.52
C VAL A 111 -1.73 11.96 -7.16
N ARG A 112 -0.59 11.35 -6.80
CA ARG A 112 -0.56 9.96 -6.34
C ARG A 112 -1.27 9.85 -4.99
N ARG A 113 -2.13 8.84 -4.87
CA ARG A 113 -2.80 8.51 -3.58
C ARG A 113 -1.86 7.82 -2.60
N ARG A 114 -0.83 7.16 -3.12
CA ARG A 114 0.18 6.43 -2.35
C ARG A 114 1.57 6.77 -2.86
N LEU A 115 2.54 6.80 -1.97
CA LEU A 115 3.94 7.04 -2.32
C LEU A 115 4.65 5.71 -2.55
N PRO A 116 5.51 5.60 -3.57
CA PRO A 116 6.31 4.41 -3.73
C PRO A 116 7.28 4.24 -2.54
N PRO A 117 7.76 3.00 -2.28
CA PRO A 117 8.95 2.82 -1.47
C PRO A 117 10.11 3.66 -2.03
N LEU A 118 10.97 4.17 -1.15
CA LEU A 118 12.11 4.96 -1.57
C LEU A 118 13.04 4.17 -2.49
N ASN A 119 13.48 4.81 -3.56
CA ASN A 119 14.51 4.25 -4.42
C ASN A 119 15.89 4.35 -3.77
N ARG A 120 16.87 3.61 -4.29
CA ARG A 120 18.23 3.57 -3.72
C ARG A 120 18.88 4.95 -3.62
N ARG A 121 18.68 5.83 -4.60
CA ARG A 121 19.25 7.20 -4.58
C ARG A 121 18.63 8.03 -3.46
N GLN A 122 17.32 7.94 -3.27
CA GLN A 122 16.61 8.61 -2.18
C GLN A 122 17.06 8.11 -0.80
N VAL A 123 17.25 6.80 -0.64
CA VAL A 123 17.77 6.22 0.61
C VAL A 123 19.16 6.77 0.95
N LEU A 124 20.04 6.94 -0.04
CA LEU A 124 21.38 7.51 0.17
C LEU A 124 21.36 8.96 0.67
N HIS A 125 20.25 9.70 0.51
CA HIS A 125 20.08 11.04 1.06
C HIS A 125 19.57 11.05 2.51
N LEU A 126 19.17 9.90 3.06
CA LEU A 126 18.77 9.78 4.46
C LEU A 126 20.00 9.85 5.40
N SER A 127 19.78 10.16 6.67
CA SER A 127 20.84 10.04 7.68
C SER A 127 21.29 8.58 7.81
N PRO A 128 22.55 8.31 8.23
CA PRO A 128 23.04 6.93 8.38
C PRO A 128 22.13 6.05 9.26
N THR A 129 21.57 6.62 10.33
CA THR A 129 20.60 5.94 11.19
C THR A 129 19.34 5.53 10.44
N LEU A 130 18.77 6.45 9.64
CA LEU A 130 17.57 6.15 8.84
C LEU A 130 17.86 5.18 7.69
N GLN A 131 19.05 5.20 7.12
CA GLN A 131 19.49 4.20 6.12
C GLN A 131 19.50 2.80 6.72
N ALA A 132 20.13 2.63 7.89
CA ALA A 132 20.18 1.34 8.59
C ALA A 132 18.78 0.85 8.99
N GLN A 133 17.93 1.75 9.50
CA GLN A 133 16.55 1.41 9.84
C GLN A 133 15.73 1.01 8.59
N HIS A 134 15.90 1.73 7.48
CA HIS A 134 15.21 1.41 6.22
C HIS A 134 15.65 0.04 5.68
N GLN A 135 16.95 -0.27 5.74
CA GLN A 135 17.45 -1.60 5.38
C GLN A 135 16.82 -2.70 6.25
N ALA A 136 16.83 -2.55 7.58
CA ALA A 136 16.21 -3.50 8.48
C ALA A 136 14.71 -3.68 8.22
N TRP A 137 14.01 -2.57 7.90
CA TRP A 137 12.61 -2.60 7.50
C TRP A 137 12.41 -3.39 6.19
N GLN A 138 13.25 -3.16 5.17
CA GLN A 138 13.18 -3.89 3.89
C GLN A 138 13.42 -5.39 4.07
N GLU A 139 14.43 -5.77 4.85
CA GLU A 139 14.70 -7.17 5.19
C GLU A 139 13.51 -7.81 5.92
N GLY A 140 12.87 -7.06 6.83
CA GLY A 140 11.65 -7.48 7.50
C GLY A 140 10.47 -7.70 6.54
N GLN A 141 10.31 -6.85 5.52
CA GLN A 141 9.27 -7.04 4.49
C GLN A 141 9.54 -8.28 3.64
N LEU A 142 10.79 -8.54 3.25
CA LEU A 142 11.16 -9.75 2.48
C LEU A 142 10.91 -11.03 3.27
N ARG A 143 11.06 -10.98 4.60
CA ARG A 143 10.79 -12.12 5.49
C ARG A 143 9.30 -12.38 5.71
N ARG A 144 8.41 -11.42 5.40
CA ARG A 144 6.96 -11.66 5.50
C ARG A 144 6.54 -12.62 4.38
N PRO A 145 6.05 -13.82 4.70
CA PRO A 145 5.57 -14.73 3.66
C PRO A 145 4.40 -14.09 2.92
N SER A 146 4.47 -14.09 1.58
CA SER A 146 3.37 -13.60 0.76
C SER A 146 2.07 -14.33 1.10
N ALA A 147 0.92 -13.67 0.90
CA ALA A 147 -0.39 -14.30 1.13
C ALA A 147 -0.53 -15.63 0.35
N GLU A 148 0.05 -15.68 -0.85
CA GLU A 148 0.08 -16.91 -1.66
C GLU A 148 0.97 -18.00 -1.06
N HIS A 149 2.13 -17.64 -0.50
CA HIS A 149 2.95 -18.59 0.25
C HIS A 149 2.24 -19.11 1.50
N LEU A 150 1.50 -18.26 2.22
CA LEU A 150 0.67 -18.68 3.35
C LEU A 150 -0.47 -19.62 2.93
N ARG A 151 -1.15 -19.33 1.81
CA ARG A 151 -2.16 -20.23 1.21
C ARG A 151 -1.58 -21.59 0.85
N ARG A 152 -0.48 -21.62 0.08
CA ARG A 152 0.15 -22.88 -0.34
C ARG A 152 0.60 -23.71 0.87
N ARG A 153 1.22 -23.06 1.86
CA ARG A 153 1.67 -23.73 3.08
C ARG A 153 0.52 -24.28 3.92
N SER A 154 -0.54 -23.50 4.12
CA SER A 154 -1.73 -23.97 4.86
C SER A 154 -2.40 -25.15 4.16
N ARG A 155 -2.54 -25.12 2.84
CA ARG A 155 -3.05 -26.24 2.02
C ARG A 155 -2.19 -27.50 2.15
N GLN A 156 -0.87 -27.36 2.09
CA GLN A 156 0.05 -28.50 2.27
C GLN A 156 -0.10 -29.13 3.66
N LEU A 157 -0.12 -28.30 4.71
CA LEU A 157 -0.32 -28.77 6.08
C LEU A 157 -1.68 -29.43 6.28
N ALA A 158 -2.74 -28.87 5.70
CA ALA A 158 -4.08 -29.45 5.73
C ALA A 158 -4.11 -30.85 5.09
N LEU A 159 -3.47 -31.00 3.93
CA LEU A 159 -3.40 -32.28 3.24
C LEU A 159 -2.66 -33.32 4.08
N SER A 160 -1.51 -32.95 4.66
CA SER A 160 -0.76 -33.85 5.54
C SER A 160 -1.56 -34.28 6.78
N LEU A 161 -2.36 -33.38 7.38
CA LEU A 161 -3.20 -33.73 8.53
C LEU A 161 -4.30 -34.74 8.14
N LEU A 162 -4.96 -34.54 7.01
CA LEU A 162 -5.97 -35.48 6.51
C LEU A 162 -5.36 -36.83 6.09
N GLU A 163 -4.18 -36.84 5.48
CA GLU A 163 -3.43 -38.07 5.16
C GLU A 163 -3.03 -38.85 6.41
N LEU A 164 -2.81 -38.16 7.53
CA LEU A 164 -2.58 -38.76 8.85
C LEU A 164 -3.88 -39.24 9.53
N GLY A 165 -5.04 -39.06 8.91
CA GLY A 165 -6.34 -39.54 9.38
C GLY A 165 -7.13 -38.53 10.21
N GLU A 166 -6.69 -37.28 10.31
CA GLU A 166 -7.49 -36.23 10.94
C GLU A 166 -8.73 -35.91 10.11
N ASP A 167 -9.79 -35.41 10.77
CA ASP A 167 -10.97 -34.90 10.07
C ASP A 167 -10.82 -33.41 9.70
N VAL A 168 -11.76 -32.91 8.90
CA VAL A 168 -11.74 -31.53 8.38
C VAL A 168 -11.80 -30.50 9.51
N GLU A 169 -12.63 -30.75 10.53
CA GLU A 169 -12.83 -29.82 11.64
C GLU A 169 -11.59 -29.75 12.56
N THR A 170 -10.94 -30.88 12.80
CA THR A 170 -9.70 -30.96 13.57
C THR A 170 -8.54 -30.36 12.80
N THR A 171 -8.49 -30.58 11.48
CA THR A 171 -7.52 -29.92 10.59
C THR A 171 -7.67 -28.40 10.61
N GLU A 172 -8.89 -27.87 10.49
CA GLU A 172 -9.15 -26.42 10.54
C GLU A 172 -8.73 -25.83 11.90
N ARG A 173 -9.12 -26.47 13.01
CA ARG A 173 -8.73 -26.07 14.37
C ARG A 173 -7.21 -26.09 14.55
N GLN A 174 -6.54 -27.10 14.01
CA GLN A 174 -5.08 -27.22 14.12
C GLN A 174 -4.36 -26.12 13.33
N LEU A 175 -4.83 -25.76 12.14
CA LEU A 175 -4.29 -24.62 11.39
C LEU A 175 -4.50 -23.30 12.13
N MET A 176 -5.66 -23.10 12.76
CA MET A 176 -5.90 -21.91 13.60
C MET A 176 -4.96 -21.87 14.81
N ARG A 177 -4.66 -23.02 15.44
CA ARG A 177 -3.66 -23.11 16.53
C ARG A 177 -2.24 -22.76 16.08
N TRP A 178 -1.91 -22.96 14.81
CA TRP A 178 -0.66 -22.50 14.21
C TRP A 178 -0.73 -21.06 13.67
N SER A 179 -1.72 -20.28 14.11
CA SER A 179 -1.90 -18.86 13.80
C SER A 179 -2.21 -18.55 12.32
N PHE A 180 -2.75 -19.50 11.56
CA PHE A 180 -3.37 -19.18 10.28
C PHE A 180 -4.71 -18.47 10.50
N HIS A 181 -5.00 -17.45 9.67
CA HIS A 181 -6.28 -16.74 9.73
C HIS A 181 -7.46 -17.71 9.51
N PRO A 182 -8.61 -17.56 10.21
CA PRO A 182 -9.73 -18.51 10.11
C PRO A 182 -10.20 -18.79 8.68
N ALA A 183 -10.34 -17.74 7.86
CA ALA A 183 -10.71 -17.90 6.46
C ALA A 183 -9.70 -18.76 5.65
N LEU A 184 -8.40 -18.59 5.91
CA LEU A 184 -7.33 -19.37 5.29
C LEU A 184 -7.33 -20.81 5.78
N ALA A 185 -7.55 -21.03 7.08
CA ALA A 185 -7.63 -22.36 7.67
C ALA A 185 -8.81 -23.17 7.09
N ARG A 186 -9.99 -22.55 7.04
CA ARG A 186 -11.19 -23.14 6.45
C ARG A 186 -11.02 -23.45 4.97
N GLU A 187 -10.50 -22.49 4.19
CA GLU A 187 -10.23 -22.68 2.76
C GLU A 187 -9.24 -23.84 2.53
N ALA A 188 -8.16 -23.90 3.31
CA ALA A 188 -7.15 -24.94 3.19
C ALA A 188 -7.68 -26.34 3.56
N ALA A 189 -8.47 -26.45 4.65
CA ALA A 189 -9.07 -27.71 5.09
C ALA A 189 -10.09 -28.24 4.05
N ALA A 190 -10.94 -27.36 3.52
CA ALA A 190 -11.90 -27.72 2.47
C ALA A 190 -11.20 -28.19 1.18
N TRP A 191 -10.20 -27.43 0.72
CA TRP A 191 -9.40 -27.79 -0.45
C TRP A 191 -8.70 -29.15 -0.28
N ALA A 192 -8.10 -29.39 0.90
CA ALA A 192 -7.38 -30.62 1.17
C ALA A 192 -8.33 -31.82 1.23
N TRP A 193 -9.54 -31.64 1.77
CA TRP A 193 -10.57 -32.68 1.84
C TRP A 193 -11.07 -33.10 0.46
N GLU A 194 -11.36 -32.15 -0.42
CA GLU A 194 -11.74 -32.43 -1.80
C GLU A 194 -10.65 -33.24 -2.52
N ARG A 195 -9.39 -32.85 -2.32
CA ARG A 195 -8.24 -33.53 -2.92
C ARG A 195 -8.00 -34.93 -2.35
N HIS A 196 -8.16 -35.10 -1.04
CA HIS A 196 -8.03 -36.40 -0.37
C HIS A 196 -9.13 -37.38 -0.82
N ARG A 197 -10.38 -36.92 -0.94
CA ARG A 197 -11.50 -37.76 -1.43
C ARG A 197 -11.35 -38.14 -2.90
N GLY A 198 -10.86 -37.22 -3.75
CA GLY A 198 -10.61 -37.49 -5.17
C GLY A 198 -9.41 -38.40 -5.44
N GLY A 199 -8.51 -38.57 -4.46
CA GLY A 199 -7.31 -39.41 -4.54
C GLY A 199 -7.46 -40.81 -3.97
N GLN A 200 -8.58 -41.15 -3.31
CA GLN A 200 -8.84 -42.50 -2.80
C GLN A 200 -9.34 -43.42 -3.94
N PRO A 201 -8.58 -44.45 -4.38
CA PRO A 201 -9.13 -45.50 -5.21
C PRO A 201 -10.17 -46.27 -4.38
N GLY A 202 -11.40 -46.33 -4.88
CA GLY A 202 -12.53 -46.91 -4.15
C GLY A 202 -12.24 -48.32 -3.62
N SER A 203 -12.42 -48.53 -2.31
CA SER A 203 -12.55 -49.88 -1.75
C SER A 203 -13.95 -50.42 -2.07
N GLY A 204 -14.12 -50.81 -3.34
CA GLY A 204 -15.22 -51.63 -3.81
C GLY A 204 -15.27 -52.95 -3.06
N GLY A 205 -16.47 -53.33 -2.64
CA GLY A 205 -16.72 -54.42 -1.72
C GLY A 205 -16.20 -55.78 -2.18
N ARG A 206 -15.65 -56.52 -1.23
CA ARG A 206 -15.34 -57.94 -1.39
C ARG A 206 -16.49 -58.75 -0.78
N ARG A 207 -17.51 -59.07 -1.58
CA ARG A 207 -18.37 -60.22 -1.30
C ARG A 207 -17.63 -61.45 -1.81
N ILE A 208 -17.12 -62.25 -0.89
CA ILE A 208 -16.69 -63.61 -1.18
C ILE A 208 -17.92 -64.48 -0.95
N THR A 209 -18.53 -64.94 -2.04
CA THR A 209 -19.43 -66.09 -2.04
C THR A 209 -18.59 -67.35 -2.14
N ALA A 210 -18.72 -68.23 -1.14
CA ALA A 210 -18.55 -69.67 -1.27
C ALA A 210 -19.63 -70.31 -0.40
#